data_AF-A0A1J4JH26-F1
#
_entry.id   AF-A0A1J4JH26-F1
#
_cell.length_a   1.000
_cell.length_b   1.000
_cell.length_c   1.000
_cell.angle_alpha   90.00
_cell.angle_beta   90.00
_cell.angle_gamma   90.00
#
_symmetry.space_group_name_H-M   'P 1'
#
loop_
_entity.id
_entity.type
_entity.pdbx_description
1 polymer ?
#
loop_
_entity_poly.entity_id
_entity_poly.type
_entity_poly.pdbx_seq_one_letter_code
_entity_poly.pdbx_strand_id
1 'polypeptide(L)'
;MTSLCPDRCGHAKDTAVFKTVEYEDFQKNSQYGEKQDVYHADMNPNANTDKQEERFIELIKSLQPGQKVRLHWDHIYVTNQGSKYPERPIRELEVL
;
A
#
# COMPACT_ATOMS: atom_id res chain seq x y z
N MET A 1 -21.92 7.10 -15.45
CA MET A 1 -22.17 5.94 -14.59
C MET A 1 -21.36 6.12 -13.31
N THR A 2 -21.95 6.68 -12.27
CA THR A 2 -21.37 6.71 -10.92
C THR A 2 -21.66 5.37 -10.28
N SER A 3 -20.64 4.54 -10.14
CA SER A 3 -20.74 3.23 -9.51
C SER A 3 -21.13 3.43 -8.04
N LEU A 4 -22.40 3.20 -7.72
CA LEU A 4 -22.89 3.01 -6.36
C LEU A 4 -22.31 1.68 -5.87
N CYS A 5 -21.12 1.71 -5.29
CA CYS A 5 -20.64 0.59 -4.50
C CYS A 5 -21.38 0.64 -3.16
N PRO A 6 -22.33 -0.28 -2.89
CA PRO A 6 -22.90 -0.40 -1.56
C PRO A 6 -21.76 -0.70 -0.57
N ASP A 7 -21.90 -0.23 0.67
CA ASP A 7 -20.98 -0.26 1.82
C ASP A 7 -20.25 -1.60 2.14
N ARG A 8 -20.46 -2.63 1.32
CA ARG A 8 -19.89 -3.99 1.36
C ARG A 8 -18.79 -4.24 0.33
N CYS A 9 -18.45 -3.28 -0.51
CA CYS A 9 -17.15 -3.34 -1.19
C CYS A 9 -16.09 -3.14 -0.12
N GLY A 10 -15.37 -4.20 0.25
CA GLY A 10 -14.25 -4.16 1.19
C GLY A 10 -13.04 -3.36 0.68
N HIS A 11 -13.31 -2.17 0.13
CA HIS A 11 -12.31 -1.14 -0.06
C HIS A 11 -11.73 -0.80 1.31
N ALA A 12 -10.41 -0.60 1.37
CA ALA A 12 -9.69 -0.15 2.54
C ALA A 12 -10.35 1.11 3.12
N LYS A 13 -11.23 0.96 4.12
CA LYS A 13 -11.88 2.09 4.80
C LYS A 13 -10.84 2.92 5.56
N ASP A 14 -9.77 2.26 5.98
CA ASP A 14 -8.62 2.84 6.68
C ASP A 14 -7.39 2.70 5.78
N THR A 15 -7.07 3.76 5.02
CA THR A 15 -5.86 3.81 4.19
C THR A 15 -4.92 4.88 4.71
N ALA A 16 -3.66 4.53 4.99
CA ALA A 16 -2.62 5.53 5.22
C ALA A 16 -2.01 5.97 3.89
N VAL A 17 -1.75 7.28 3.79
CA VAL A 17 -1.27 7.91 2.54
C VAL A 17 0.09 8.53 2.81
N PHE A 18 1.10 8.05 2.08
CA PHE A 18 2.46 8.54 2.16
C PHE A 18 2.79 9.29 0.88
N LYS A 19 3.26 10.53 1.01
CA LYS A 19 3.81 11.27 -0.13
C LYS A 19 5.27 10.91 -0.32
N THR A 20 5.64 10.48 -1.52
CA THR A 20 7.02 10.17 -1.85
C THR A 20 7.81 11.48 -1.97
N VAL A 21 8.86 11.61 -1.15
CA VAL A 21 9.79 12.75 -1.22
C VAL A 21 10.94 12.41 -2.16
N GLU A 22 11.47 11.20 -2.05
CA GLU A 22 12.61 10.71 -2.82
C GLU A 22 12.56 9.18 -2.93
N TYR A 23 13.13 8.64 -4.01
CA TYR A 23 13.34 7.20 -4.19
C TYR A 23 14.79 6.86 -3.88
N GLU A 24 15.05 6.17 -2.78
CA GLU A 24 16.41 5.70 -2.42
C GLU A 24 16.83 4.49 -3.29
N ASP A 25 15.91 3.56 -3.56
CA ASP A 25 16.11 2.44 -4.47
C ASP A 25 14.83 2.19 -5.30
N PHE A 26 14.99 1.91 -6.60
CA PHE A 26 13.86 1.58 -7.48
C PHE A 26 14.27 0.47 -8.45
N GLN A 27 13.68 -0.70 -8.27
CA GLN A 27 13.90 -1.86 -9.12
C GLN A 27 12.61 -2.26 -9.82
N LYS A 28 12.61 -2.20 -11.15
CA LYS A 28 11.49 -2.64 -11.97
C LYS A 28 11.66 -4.11 -12.36
N ASN A 29 11.13 -5.00 -11.53
CA ASN A 29 11.25 -6.45 -11.73
C ASN A 29 10.12 -7.06 -12.56
N SER A 30 9.11 -6.27 -12.93
CA SER A 30 7.98 -6.71 -13.77
C SER A 30 7.73 -5.73 -14.92
N GLN A 31 6.93 -6.15 -15.92
CA GLN A 31 6.53 -5.26 -17.02
C GLN A 31 5.82 -3.99 -16.50
N TYR A 32 5.18 -4.11 -15.33
CA TYR A 32 4.37 -3.10 -14.70
C TYR A 32 5.02 -2.62 -13.38
N GLY A 33 4.78 -1.37 -13.00
CA GLY A 33 5.46 -0.71 -11.89
C GLY A 33 6.21 0.52 -12.37
N GLU A 34 5.81 1.66 -11.82
CA GLU A 34 6.37 2.98 -12.09
C GLU A 34 6.55 3.71 -10.75
N LYS A 35 7.37 4.75 -10.75
CA LYS A 35 7.47 5.64 -9.59
C LYS A 35 6.10 6.27 -9.33
N GLN A 36 5.67 6.22 -8.09
CA GLN A 36 4.43 6.82 -7.59
C GLN A 36 4.74 8.03 -6.71
N ASP A 37 4.01 9.12 -6.90
CA ASP A 37 4.10 10.31 -6.02
C ASP A 37 3.48 10.04 -4.65
N VAL A 38 2.60 9.03 -4.58
CA VAL A 38 1.84 8.67 -3.39
C VAL A 38 1.80 7.15 -3.26
N TYR A 39 2.09 6.66 -2.06
CA TYR A 39 1.88 5.28 -1.67
C TYR A 39 0.68 5.17 -0.73
N HIS A 40 -0.17 4.18 -0.99
CA HIS A 40 -1.36 3.89 -0.21
C HIS A 40 -1.15 2.56 0.52
N ALA A 41 -1.23 2.58 1.85
CA ALA A 41 -1.17 1.39 2.68
C ALA A 41 -2.56 1.05 3.21
N ASP A 42 -3.08 -0.14 2.91
CA ASP A 42 -4.30 -0.65 3.53
C ASP A 42 -4.02 -0.98 5.00
N MET A 43 -4.68 -0.27 5.92
CA MET A 43 -4.53 -0.47 7.36
C MET A 43 -5.55 -1.46 7.94
N ASN A 44 -6.37 -2.10 7.10
CA ASN A 44 -7.26 -3.16 7.53
C ASN A 44 -6.49 -4.48 7.76
N PRO A 45 -6.33 -4.95 9.01
CA PRO A 45 -5.63 -6.21 9.29
C PRO A 45 -6.36 -7.44 8.73
N ASN A 46 -7.63 -7.29 8.34
CA ASN A 46 -8.46 -8.34 7.74
C ASN A 46 -8.68 -8.12 6.22
N ALA A 47 -7.84 -7.31 5.57
CA ALA A 47 -7.89 -7.14 4.13
C ALA A 47 -7.71 -8.49 3.41
N ASN A 48 -8.53 -8.74 2.39
CA ASN A 48 -8.45 -9.95 1.56
C ASN A 48 -7.36 -9.86 0.48
N THR A 49 -6.89 -8.66 0.19
CA THR A 49 -5.90 -8.33 -0.85
C THR A 49 -5.05 -7.17 -0.37
N ASP A 50 -3.80 -7.09 -0.80
CA ASP A 50 -2.88 -6.00 -0.41
C ASP A 50 -2.74 -5.81 1.12
N LYS A 51 -2.88 -6.92 1.86
CA LYS A 51 -2.83 -6.94 3.32
C LYS A 51 -1.42 -6.61 3.81
N GLN A 52 -1.34 -5.65 4.72
CA GLN A 52 -0.10 -5.29 5.40
C GLN A 52 0.08 -6.14 6.67
N GLU A 53 1.33 -6.38 7.07
CA GLU A 53 1.61 -7.05 8.34
C GLU A 53 1.17 -6.19 9.52
N GLU A 54 0.65 -6.82 10.59
CA GLU A 54 0.09 -6.12 11.75
C GLU A 54 1.08 -5.16 12.40
N ARG A 55 2.36 -5.55 12.49
CA ARG A 55 3.44 -4.68 13.02
C ARG A 55 3.59 -3.37 12.25
N PHE A 56 3.41 -3.39 10.92
CA PHE A 56 3.48 -2.18 10.12
C PHE A 56 2.22 -1.35 10.28
N ILE A 57 1.05 -1.98 10.37
CA ILE A 57 -0.21 -1.28 10.65
C ILE A 57 -0.13 -0.54 11.99
N GLU A 58 0.39 -1.18 13.04
CA GLU A 58 0.59 -0.56 14.35
C GLU A 58 1.60 0.59 14.30
N LEU A 59 2.74 0.40 13.62
CA LEU A 59 3.73 1.44 13.43
C LEU A 59 3.14 2.66 12.71
N ILE A 60 2.43 2.44 11.59
CA ILE A 60 1.75 3.49 10.83
C ILE A 60 0.75 4.25 11.70
N LYS A 61 -0.04 3.55 12.53
CA LYS A 61 -1.01 4.17 13.45
C LYS A 61 -0.35 5.06 14.51
N SER A 62 0.91 4.79 14.86
CA SER A 62 1.69 5.61 15.79
C SER A 62 2.34 6.84 15.15
N LEU A 63 2.38 6.92 13.82
CA LEU A 63 2.97 8.05 13.11
C LEU A 63 2.12 9.30 13.24
N GLN A 64 2.79 10.44 13.19
CA GLN A 64 2.14 11.74 13.09
C GLN A 64 2.16 12.26 11.64
N PRO A 65 1.14 13.02 11.20
CA PRO A 65 1.17 13.66 9.89
C PRO A 65 2.43 14.52 9.70
N GLY A 66 3.13 14.31 8.59
CA GLY A 66 4.37 15.01 8.26
C GLY A 66 5.65 14.36 8.78
N GLN A 67 5.54 13.30 9.60
CA GLN A 67 6.69 12.51 10.01
C GLN A 67 7.31 11.79 8.80
N LYS A 68 8.63 11.88 8.69
CA LYS A 68 9.35 11.21 7.60
C LYS A 68 9.60 9.76 7.97
N VAL A 69 9.45 8.89 6.97
CA VAL A 69 9.72 7.48 7.10
C VAL A 69 10.52 7.02 5.90
N ARG A 70 11.38 6.03 6.12
CA ARG A 70 11.91 5.18 5.05
C ARG A 70 10.96 4.02 4.88
N LEU A 71 10.47 3.83 3.66
CA LEU A 71 9.48 2.83 3.32
C LEU A 71 9.97 2.00 2.14
N HIS A 72 10.02 0.69 2.32
CA HIS A 72 10.28 -0.29 1.26
C HIS A 72 9.00 -1.09 1.03
N TRP A 73 8.46 -1.06 -0.19
CA TRP A 73 7.35 -1.90 -0.60
C TRP A 73 7.69 -2.67 -1.89
N ASP A 74 7.12 -3.86 -2.02
CA ASP A 74 7.16 -4.59 -3.29
C ASP A 74 6.04 -4.15 -4.23
N HIS A 75 6.17 -4.40 -5.52
CA HIS A 75 5.06 -4.25 -6.47
C HIS A 75 4.83 -5.57 -7.20
N ILE A 76 3.88 -6.36 -6.69
CA ILE A 76 3.64 -7.73 -7.11
C ILE A 76 2.33 -7.80 -7.88
N TYR A 77 2.35 -8.28 -9.13
CA TYR A 77 1.11 -8.54 -9.87
C TYR A 77 0.59 -9.94 -9.56
N VAL A 78 -0.52 -10.02 -8.84
CA VAL A 78 -1.20 -11.29 -8.55
C VAL A 78 -2.29 -11.54 -9.60
N THR A 79 -2.47 -12.81 -9.95
CA THR A 79 -3.54 -13.26 -10.87
C THR A 79 -4.51 -14.11 -10.09
N ASN A 80 -5.78 -13.71 -10.01
CA ASN A 80 -6.83 -14.44 -9.31
C ASN A 80 -8.10 -14.48 -10.17
N GLN A 81 -8.62 -15.68 -10.44
CA GLN A 81 -9.84 -15.92 -11.22
C GLN A 81 -9.93 -15.12 -12.55
N GLY A 82 -8.80 -15.01 -13.26
CA GLY A 82 -8.72 -14.28 -14.54
C GLY A 82 -8.55 -12.76 -14.41
N SER A 83 -8.63 -12.21 -13.20
CA SER A 83 -8.28 -10.82 -12.90
C SER A 83 -6.81 -10.70 -12.50
N LYS A 84 -6.17 -9.60 -12.91
CA LYS A 84 -4.81 -9.25 -12.47
C LYS A 84 -4.85 -7.93 -11.72
N TYR A 85 -4.27 -7.88 -10.54
CA TYR A 85 -4.17 -6.67 -9.75
C TYR A 85 -2.83 -6.60 -9.02
N PRO A 86 -2.32 -5.38 -8.77
CA PRO A 86 -1.10 -5.21 -8.00
C PRO A 86 -1.40 -5.33 -6.50
N GLU A 87 -0.54 -6.04 -5.79
CA GLU A 87 -0.38 -5.98 -4.35
C GLU A 87 0.94 -5.29 -4.05
N ARG A 88 0.94 -4.43 -3.03
CA ARG A 88 2.07 -3.61 -2.62
C ARG A 88 2.38 -3.76 -1.14
N PRO A 89 2.75 -4.97 -0.68
CA PRO A 89 3.07 -5.20 0.72
C PRO A 89 4.32 -4.43 1.14
N ILE A 90 4.26 -3.84 2.32
CA ILE A 90 5.42 -3.22 3.00
C ILE A 90 6.38 -4.34 3.42
N ARG A 91 7.66 -4.13 3.12
CA ARG A 91 8.77 -5.00 3.55
C ARG A 91 9.55 -4.41 4.70
N GLU A 92 9.68 -3.09 4.69
CA GLU A 92 10.41 -2.35 5.70
C GLU A 92 9.76 -0.99 5.89
N LEU A 93 9.65 -0.58 7.15
CA LEU A 93 9.16 0.73 7.53
C LEU A 93 9.98 1.19 8.74
N GLU A 94 10.71 2.29 8.56
CA GLU A 94 11.56 2.90 9.57
C GLU A 94 11.20 4.38 9.71
N VAL A 95 11.15 4.87 10.95
CA VAL A 95 10.90 6.28 11.25
C VAL A 95 12.22 7.04 11.23
N LEU A 96 12.26 8.18 10.55
CA LEU A 96 13.44 9.05 10.44
C LEU A 96 13.43 10.21 11.44
#